data_AF-A0A418SW44-F1
#
_entry.id   AF-A0A418SW44-F1
#
_cell.length_a   1.000
_cell.length_b   1.000
_cell.length_c   1.000
_cell.angle_alpha   90.00
_cell.angle_beta   90.00
_cell.angle_gamma   90.00
#
_symmetry.space_group_name_H-M   'P 1'
#
loop_
_entity.id
_entity.type
_entity.pdbx_description
1 polymer ?
#
loop_
_entity_poly.entity_id
_entity_poly.type
_entity_poly.pdbx_seq_one_letter_code
_entity_poly.pdbx_strand_id
1 'polypeptide(L)'
;MKNSNFGSYAVPPTLQKLIRLKEEWGGHDPFYTGLNFYLELSSFRYFNTPCDVVVFGNNGGDGIHYGFLTDFGTVDHLEHAPVVCVSPMDFDRPTKIIANDIKEFLSLLLTDEELFYNVFATEEDYRAAKQRWKEEAAVSPYGPTEEEQQQREDIRRTLRERVSLPHVENPYRHLELLARQRQERIAAGTQDLLGVVSSLAEDEVHVPYYVHKDERLDIEELKVYMVSAPAISKKALIRDIQMNFILRDEDELCKIVIQALTSLDLIDEVKRIAEGE
;
A
#
# COMPACT_ATOMS: atom_id res chain seq x y z
N MET A 1 12.19 -1.21 -21.23
CA MET A 1 11.14 -2.18 -20.83
C MET A 1 9.93 -1.38 -20.36
N LYS A 2 8.73 -1.59 -20.91
CA LYS A 2 7.51 -1.08 -20.29
C LYS A 2 7.32 -1.88 -19.01
N ASN A 3 7.37 -1.20 -17.87
CA ASN A 3 7.25 -1.85 -16.57
C ASN A 3 5.75 -2.13 -16.34
N SER A 4 5.31 -3.38 -16.53
CA SER A 4 3.88 -3.74 -16.52
C SER A 4 3.17 -3.28 -15.25
N ASN A 5 3.86 -3.35 -14.11
CA ASN A 5 3.37 -2.92 -12.79
C ASN A 5 2.86 -1.46 -12.75
N PHE A 6 3.57 -0.53 -13.39
CA PHE A 6 3.20 0.89 -13.37
C PHE A 6 2.05 1.24 -14.33
N GLY A 7 1.66 0.32 -15.21
CA GLY A 7 0.57 0.55 -16.16
C GLY A 7 0.81 1.78 -17.05
N SER A 8 -0.13 2.72 -17.03
CA SER A 8 -0.05 4.01 -17.72
C SER A 8 0.77 5.07 -16.98
N TYR A 9 1.11 4.84 -15.71
CA TYR A 9 1.84 5.80 -14.89
C TYR A 9 3.32 5.91 -15.24
N ALA A 10 3.84 7.13 -15.17
CA ALA A 10 5.27 7.35 -15.13
C ALA A 10 5.83 6.98 -13.74
N VAL A 11 7.04 6.43 -13.73
CA VAL A 11 7.77 6.17 -12.47
C VAL A 11 8.03 7.52 -11.77
N PRO A 12 7.64 7.70 -10.49
CA PRO A 12 7.80 8.96 -9.78
C PRO A 12 9.26 9.45 -9.77
N PRO A 13 9.53 10.77 -9.90
CA PRO A 13 10.88 11.33 -9.80
C PRO A 13 11.63 10.91 -8.54
N THR A 14 10.96 10.82 -7.39
CA THR A 14 11.62 10.37 -6.16
C THR A 14 12.00 8.89 -6.24
N LEU A 15 11.14 8.03 -6.79
CA LEU A 15 11.47 6.62 -7.00
C LEU A 15 12.61 6.43 -8.00
N GLN A 16 12.65 7.22 -9.08
CA GLN A 16 13.78 7.23 -10.02
C GLN A 16 15.11 7.63 -9.36
N LYS A 17 15.08 8.51 -8.36
CA LYS A 17 16.27 8.85 -7.57
C LYS A 17 16.70 7.69 -6.69
N LEU A 18 15.75 7.01 -6.01
CA LEU A 18 16.05 5.82 -5.21
C LEU A 18 16.68 4.71 -6.05
N ILE A 19 16.18 4.47 -7.25
CA ILE A 19 16.76 3.51 -8.20
C ILE A 19 18.21 3.87 -8.51
N ARG A 20 18.52 5.14 -8.79
CA ARG A 20 19.90 5.58 -9.04
C ARG A 20 20.79 5.42 -7.80
N LEU A 21 20.29 5.80 -6.64
CA LEU A 21 21.02 5.67 -5.37
C LEU A 21 21.34 4.22 -5.03
N LYS A 22 20.40 3.30 -5.26
CA LYS A 22 20.64 1.86 -5.12
C LYS A 22 21.85 1.40 -5.94
N GLU A 23 21.91 1.80 -7.21
CA GLU A 23 23.03 1.43 -8.08
C GLU A 23 24.34 2.11 -7.62
N GLU A 24 24.29 3.37 -7.18
CA GLU A 24 25.46 4.08 -6.62
C GLU A 24 25.99 3.44 -5.33
N TRP A 25 25.11 2.89 -4.48
CA TRP A 25 25.48 2.22 -3.24
C TRP A 25 25.95 0.78 -3.43
N GLY A 26 25.87 0.23 -4.65
CA GLY A 26 26.37 -1.11 -4.95
C GLY A 26 25.31 -2.21 -4.95
N GLY A 27 24.01 -1.88 -5.01
CA GLY A 27 22.93 -2.84 -5.26
C GLY A 27 21.94 -2.99 -4.09
N HIS A 28 21.31 -4.17 -4.03
CA HIS A 28 20.19 -4.43 -3.12
C HIS A 28 20.58 -4.45 -1.64
N ASP A 29 21.71 -5.09 -1.29
CA ASP A 29 22.07 -5.29 0.11
C ASP A 29 22.37 -3.96 0.83
N PRO A 30 23.20 -3.05 0.28
CA PRO A 30 23.42 -1.74 0.91
C PRO A 30 22.14 -0.92 1.01
N PHE A 31 21.30 -0.95 -0.04
CA PHE A 31 20.01 -0.26 -0.03
C PHE A 31 19.11 -0.76 1.10
N TYR A 32 19.01 -2.08 1.25
CA TYR A 32 18.25 -2.71 2.32
C TYR A 32 18.84 -2.38 3.70
N THR A 33 20.15 -2.46 3.91
CA THR A 33 20.79 -2.07 5.18
C THR A 33 20.47 -0.63 5.58
N GLY A 34 20.38 0.27 4.60
CA GLY A 34 20.08 1.68 4.86
C GLY A 34 18.61 1.96 5.19
N LEU A 35 17.70 1.29 4.49
CA LEU A 35 16.29 1.68 4.39
C LEU A 35 15.30 0.58 4.81
N ASN A 36 15.75 -0.64 5.10
CA ASN A 36 14.94 -1.80 5.52
C ASN A 36 13.79 -2.16 4.55
N PHE A 37 13.99 -1.93 3.26
CA PHE A 37 13.10 -2.44 2.22
C PHE A 37 13.86 -2.62 0.90
N TYR A 38 13.36 -3.49 0.04
CA TYR A 38 13.81 -3.68 -1.33
C TYR A 38 12.95 -2.86 -2.28
N LEU A 39 13.57 -2.25 -3.29
CA LEU A 39 12.84 -1.72 -4.44
C LEU A 39 12.26 -2.86 -5.25
N GLU A 40 10.97 -2.75 -5.56
CA GLU A 40 10.24 -3.71 -6.36
C GLU A 40 9.67 -3.00 -7.59
N LEU A 41 10.17 -3.38 -8.75
CA LEU A 41 9.80 -2.77 -10.03
C LEU A 41 9.00 -3.73 -10.91
N SER A 42 8.96 -5.02 -10.57
CA SER A 42 8.17 -6.06 -11.23
C SER A 42 6.73 -6.11 -10.69
N SER A 43 5.95 -7.09 -11.12
CA SER A 43 4.53 -7.28 -10.79
C SER A 43 4.30 -8.01 -9.44
N PHE A 44 5.16 -7.78 -8.45
CA PHE A 44 4.98 -8.37 -7.12
C PHE A 44 3.65 -7.94 -6.49
N ARG A 45 2.86 -8.91 -6.06
CA ARG A 45 1.61 -8.70 -5.33
C ARG A 45 1.21 -9.98 -4.61
N TYR A 46 0.27 -9.85 -3.70
CA TYR A 46 -0.47 -10.95 -3.10
C TYR A 46 -1.92 -10.89 -3.57
N PHE A 47 -2.68 -11.96 -3.34
CA PHE A 47 -4.10 -12.04 -3.73
C PHE A 47 -4.93 -10.87 -3.16
N ASN A 48 -4.62 -10.45 -1.93
CA ASN A 48 -5.29 -9.34 -1.23
C ASN A 48 -4.63 -7.97 -1.46
N THR A 49 -3.65 -7.84 -2.35
CA THR A 49 -3.16 -6.52 -2.79
C THR A 49 -4.22 -5.86 -3.67
N PRO A 50 -4.79 -4.71 -3.26
CA PRO A 50 -5.83 -4.03 -4.03
C PRO A 50 -5.39 -3.78 -5.48
N CYS A 51 -6.31 -3.90 -6.43
CA CYS A 51 -5.99 -3.76 -7.86
C CYS A 51 -5.58 -2.34 -8.25
N ASP A 52 -5.92 -1.35 -7.43
CA ASP A 52 -5.56 0.05 -7.59
C ASP A 52 -4.33 0.46 -6.76
N VAL A 53 -3.52 -0.52 -6.34
CA VAL A 53 -2.21 -0.29 -5.72
C VAL A 53 -1.10 -0.64 -6.71
N VAL A 54 -0.19 0.31 -6.93
CA VAL A 54 1.05 0.14 -7.70
C VAL A 54 2.20 -0.11 -6.73
N VAL A 55 2.66 -1.36 -6.63
CA VAL A 55 3.72 -1.75 -5.69
C VAL A 55 5.06 -1.12 -6.11
N PHE A 56 5.85 -0.65 -5.16
CA PHE A 56 7.20 -0.14 -5.45
C PHE A 56 8.29 -0.67 -4.51
N GLY A 57 7.91 -1.41 -3.46
CA GLY A 57 8.89 -2.02 -2.58
C GLY A 57 8.29 -3.04 -1.63
N ASN A 58 9.14 -3.85 -1.00
CA ASN A 58 8.77 -4.83 0.01
C ASN A 58 9.80 -4.87 1.14
N ASN A 59 9.40 -5.28 2.34
CA ASN A 59 10.31 -5.36 3.49
C ASN A 59 11.12 -6.67 3.55
N GLY A 60 10.95 -7.58 2.57
CA GLY A 60 11.62 -8.88 2.53
C GLY A 60 11.03 -9.97 3.45
N GLY A 61 9.97 -9.71 4.21
CA GLY A 61 9.38 -10.66 5.18
C GLY A 61 7.86 -10.69 5.14
N ASP A 62 7.27 -11.86 5.37
CA ASP A 62 5.81 -12.09 5.46
C ASP A 62 4.96 -11.56 4.28
N GLY A 63 5.61 -11.29 3.15
CA GLY A 63 4.98 -10.68 1.98
C GLY A 63 4.60 -9.22 2.14
N ILE A 64 5.06 -8.52 3.21
CA ILE A 64 4.71 -7.12 3.45
C ILE A 64 5.31 -6.23 2.36
N HIS A 65 4.49 -5.36 1.80
CA HIS A 65 4.89 -4.49 0.70
C HIS A 65 4.26 -3.10 0.73
N TYR A 66 4.88 -2.18 0.00
CA TYR A 66 4.51 -0.79 -0.11
C TYR A 66 4.10 -0.46 -1.54
N GLY A 67 3.04 0.33 -1.67
CA GLY A 67 2.55 0.74 -2.98
C GLY A 67 1.86 2.09 -2.98
N PHE A 68 1.76 2.67 -4.16
CA PHE A 68 0.99 3.88 -4.41
C PHE A 68 -0.48 3.52 -4.57
N LEU A 69 -1.35 4.16 -3.80
CA LEU A 69 -2.79 4.05 -3.94
C LEU A 69 -3.24 5.00 -5.06
N THR A 70 -3.69 4.45 -6.19
CA THR A 70 -4.11 5.25 -7.36
C THR A 70 -5.55 5.74 -7.24
N ASP A 71 -6.29 5.23 -6.25
CA ASP A 71 -7.71 5.49 -6.05
C ASP A 71 -8.50 5.26 -7.35
N PHE A 72 -8.29 4.08 -7.95
CA PHE A 72 -8.86 3.67 -9.23
C PHE A 72 -8.60 4.69 -10.36
N GLY A 73 -7.33 5.09 -10.51
CA GLY A 73 -6.93 5.98 -11.60
C GLY A 73 -7.20 7.47 -11.37
N THR A 74 -7.69 7.87 -10.19
CA THR A 74 -8.02 9.28 -9.91
C THR A 74 -6.79 10.14 -9.55
N VAL A 75 -5.68 9.51 -9.18
CA VAL A 75 -4.41 10.20 -9.01
C VAL A 75 -3.72 10.38 -10.36
N ASP A 76 -3.35 11.62 -10.72
CA ASP A 76 -2.63 11.92 -11.97
C ASP A 76 -1.17 11.47 -11.95
N HIS A 77 -0.51 11.58 -10.80
CA HIS A 77 0.92 11.38 -10.64
C HIS A 77 1.25 10.60 -9.36
N LEU A 78 1.94 9.45 -9.51
CA LEU A 78 2.34 8.61 -8.38
C LEU A 78 3.31 9.32 -7.40
N GLU A 79 3.96 10.40 -7.81
CA GLU A 79 4.77 11.25 -6.91
C GLU A 79 3.95 11.88 -5.79
N HIS A 80 2.62 12.00 -5.97
CA HIS A 80 1.67 12.58 -5.01
C HIS A 80 0.59 11.59 -4.56
N ALA A 81 0.71 10.32 -4.95
CA ALA A 81 -0.22 9.29 -4.54
C ALA A 81 0.02 8.91 -3.07
N PRO A 82 -1.04 8.70 -2.27
CA PRO A 82 -0.90 8.11 -0.95
C PRO A 82 -0.13 6.78 -1.02
N VAL A 83 0.69 6.51 -0.01
CA VAL A 83 1.41 5.26 0.11
C VAL A 83 0.69 4.36 1.11
N VAL A 84 0.47 3.12 0.70
CA VAL A 84 -0.08 2.06 1.56
C VAL A 84 0.98 1.02 1.91
N CYS A 85 0.89 0.51 3.12
CA CYS A 85 1.47 -0.76 3.53
C CYS A 85 0.42 -1.85 3.32
N VAL A 86 0.81 -2.96 2.73
CA VAL A 86 0.01 -4.17 2.62
C VAL A 86 0.74 -5.27 3.40
N SER A 87 0.06 -5.86 4.39
CA SER A 87 0.50 -6.98 5.21
C SER A 87 -0.41 -8.16 4.95
N PRO A 88 -0.08 -9.05 3.99
CA PRO A 88 -0.98 -10.13 3.58
C PRO A 88 -1.35 -11.10 4.71
N MET A 89 -0.48 -11.22 5.73
CA MET A 89 -0.67 -12.09 6.90
C MET A 89 -1.50 -11.45 8.02
N ASP A 90 -1.78 -10.14 7.95
CA ASP A 90 -2.80 -9.49 8.80
C ASP A 90 -4.16 -9.67 8.14
N PHE A 91 -4.79 -10.82 8.37
CA PHE A 91 -6.05 -11.19 7.70
C PHE A 91 -7.22 -10.26 8.03
N ASP A 92 -7.19 -9.57 9.17
CA ASP A 92 -8.27 -8.68 9.59
C ASP A 92 -8.10 -7.27 9.01
N ARG A 93 -6.86 -6.78 8.90
CA ARG A 93 -6.55 -5.43 8.40
C ARG A 93 -5.30 -5.45 7.52
N PRO A 94 -5.39 -6.07 6.33
CA PRO A 94 -4.22 -6.32 5.50
C PRO A 94 -3.64 -5.05 4.89
N THR A 95 -4.32 -3.91 4.94
CA THR A 95 -3.85 -2.67 4.33
C THR A 95 -3.94 -1.48 5.28
N LYS A 96 -2.99 -0.56 5.12
CA LYS A 96 -2.89 0.66 5.94
C LYS A 96 -2.31 1.79 5.11
N ILE A 97 -2.93 2.97 5.12
CA ILE A 97 -2.30 4.18 4.57
C ILE A 97 -1.21 4.63 5.53
N ILE A 98 0.02 4.75 5.03
CA ILE A 98 1.21 5.05 5.83
C ILE A 98 1.89 6.37 5.44
N ALA A 99 1.51 6.99 4.32
CA ALA A 99 1.96 8.34 3.97
C ALA A 99 1.05 9.00 2.93
N ASN A 100 1.08 10.34 2.85
CA ASN A 100 0.44 11.12 1.80
C ASN A 100 1.14 10.99 0.44
N ASP A 101 2.46 10.76 0.45
CA ASP A 101 3.27 10.60 -0.75
C ASP A 101 4.58 9.85 -0.46
N ILE A 102 5.37 9.59 -1.50
CA ILE A 102 6.65 8.88 -1.39
C ILE A 102 7.70 9.59 -0.53
N LYS A 103 7.70 10.93 -0.48
CA LYS A 103 8.69 11.66 0.32
C LYS A 103 8.33 11.60 1.79
N GLU A 104 7.04 11.71 2.11
CA GLU A 104 6.56 11.50 3.46
C GLU A 104 6.79 10.04 3.90
N PHE A 105 6.55 9.06 3.02
CA PHE A 105 6.91 7.66 3.27
C PHE A 105 8.39 7.51 3.66
N LEU A 106 9.30 8.09 2.87
CA LEU A 106 10.73 8.06 3.19
C LEU A 106 11.03 8.77 4.52
N SER A 107 10.38 9.89 4.82
CA SER A 107 10.58 10.59 6.10
C SER A 107 10.17 9.72 7.30
N LEU A 108 9.00 9.07 7.19
CA LEU A 108 8.48 8.16 8.21
C LEU A 108 9.34 6.91 8.34
N LEU A 109 9.76 6.31 7.23
CA LEU A 109 10.66 5.16 7.21
C LEU A 109 11.99 5.45 7.95
N LEU A 110 12.54 6.64 7.75
CA LEU A 110 13.78 7.05 8.40
C LEU A 110 13.63 7.39 9.89
N THR A 111 12.40 7.54 10.39
CA THR A 111 12.12 7.98 11.77
C THR A 111 11.47 6.89 12.62
N ASP A 112 10.46 6.18 12.10
CA ASP A 112 9.74 5.13 12.82
C ASP A 112 8.97 4.19 11.85
N GLU A 113 9.71 3.34 11.15
CA GLU A 113 9.13 2.36 10.20
C GLU A 113 8.25 1.30 10.88
N GLU A 114 8.46 1.06 12.18
CA GLU A 114 7.72 0.06 12.94
C GLU A 114 6.21 0.38 13.00
N LEU A 115 5.85 1.66 12.84
CA LEU A 115 4.46 2.09 12.73
C LEU A 115 3.75 1.61 11.44
N PHE A 116 4.47 1.12 10.42
CA PHE A 116 3.85 0.68 9.17
C PHE A 116 3.09 -0.64 9.31
N TYR A 117 3.57 -1.52 10.18
CA TYR A 117 3.03 -2.88 10.36
C TYR A 117 2.61 -3.19 11.81
N ASN A 118 2.93 -2.32 12.78
CA ASN A 118 2.38 -2.42 14.13
C ASN A 118 1.17 -1.49 14.32
N VAL A 119 0.20 -1.96 15.10
CA VAL A 119 -0.99 -1.20 15.51
C VAL A 119 -0.96 -1.03 17.02
N PHE A 120 -1.15 0.20 17.47
CA PHE A 120 -1.22 0.55 18.89
C PHE A 120 -2.58 1.18 19.17
N ALA A 121 -3.14 0.87 20.34
CA ALA A 121 -4.42 1.44 20.76
C ALA A 121 -4.26 2.89 21.26
N THR A 122 -3.09 3.21 21.83
CA THR A 122 -2.78 4.52 22.39
C THR A 122 -1.33 4.94 22.11
N GLU A 123 -1.04 6.24 22.23
CA GLU A 123 0.32 6.76 22.13
C GLU A 123 1.22 6.22 23.27
N GLU A 124 0.65 5.97 24.44
CA GLU A 124 1.33 5.34 25.58
C GLU A 124 1.75 3.90 25.27
N ASP A 125 0.89 3.10 24.64
CA ASP A 125 1.21 1.72 24.24
C ASP A 125 2.35 1.70 23.22
N TYR A 126 2.31 2.61 22.25
CA TYR A 126 3.37 2.80 21.27
C TYR A 126 4.71 3.16 21.95
N ARG A 127 4.71 4.15 22.86
CA ARG A 127 5.92 4.54 23.60
C ARG A 127 6.46 3.39 24.46
N ALA A 128 5.57 2.63 25.10
CA ALA A 128 5.97 1.46 25.88
C ALA A 128 6.59 0.37 24.99
N ALA A 129 6.05 0.12 23.79
CA ALA A 129 6.62 -0.81 22.83
C ALA A 129 8.01 -0.37 22.35
N LYS A 130 8.18 0.90 21.97
CA LYS A 130 9.50 1.44 21.57
C LYS A 130 10.55 1.27 22.67
N GLN A 131 10.16 1.50 23.93
CA GLN A 131 11.07 1.30 25.06
C GLN A 131 11.46 -0.18 25.21
N ARG A 132 10.50 -1.11 25.12
CA ARG A 132 10.78 -2.56 25.16
C ARG A 132 11.70 -3.00 24.03
N TRP A 133 11.43 -2.60 22.79
CA TRP A 133 12.28 -2.97 21.65
C TRP A 133 13.70 -2.43 21.77
N LYS A 134 13.86 -1.23 22.34
CA LYS A 134 15.19 -0.67 22.63
C LYS A 134 15.95 -1.52 23.67
N GLU A 135 15.26 -1.99 24.70
CA GLU A 135 15.85 -2.86 25.72
C GLU A 135 16.21 -4.24 25.14
N GLU A 136 15.31 -4.83 24.34
CA GLU A 136 15.53 -6.10 23.63
C GLU A 136 16.71 -6.01 22.66
N ALA A 137 16.79 -4.94 21.86
CA ALA A 137 17.88 -4.72 20.92
C ALA A 137 19.23 -4.56 21.63
N ALA A 138 19.27 -3.95 22.82
CA ALA A 138 20.50 -3.73 23.58
C ALA A 138 21.12 -5.04 24.13
N VAL A 139 20.31 -6.10 24.27
CA VAL A 139 20.78 -7.41 24.76
C VAL A 139 20.76 -8.50 23.68
N SER A 140 20.32 -8.18 22.46
CA SER A 140 20.20 -9.14 21.37
C SER A 140 21.58 -9.53 20.82
N PRO A 141 21.91 -10.83 20.73
CA PRO A 141 23.13 -11.29 20.06
C PRO A 141 23.05 -11.15 18.54
N TYR A 142 21.88 -10.79 17.99
CA TYR A 142 21.62 -10.58 16.56
C TYR A 142 21.49 -9.09 16.21
N GLY A 143 21.94 -8.19 17.09
CA GLY A 143 21.96 -6.76 16.80
C GLY A 143 22.90 -6.41 15.64
N PRO A 144 22.67 -5.27 14.97
CA PRO A 144 23.53 -4.84 13.87
C PRO A 144 24.94 -4.53 14.38
N THR A 145 25.94 -4.93 13.61
CA THR A 145 27.35 -4.62 13.84
C THR A 145 27.60 -3.10 13.76
N GLU A 146 28.70 -2.62 14.33
CA GLU A 146 29.09 -1.20 14.23
C GLU A 146 29.24 -0.75 12.76
N GLU A 147 29.73 -1.64 11.89
CA GLU A 147 29.87 -1.39 10.45
C GLU A 147 28.51 -1.20 9.77
N GLU A 148 27.55 -2.09 10.04
CA GLU A 148 26.17 -1.97 9.50
C GLU A 148 25.47 -0.71 10.02
N GLN A 149 25.67 -0.36 11.29
CA GLN A 149 25.12 0.87 11.86
C GLN A 149 25.70 2.11 11.18
N GLN A 150 27.02 2.16 10.97
CA GLN A 150 27.68 3.26 10.30
C GLN A 150 27.25 3.36 8.83
N GLN A 151 27.19 2.23 8.12
CA GLN A 151 26.71 2.18 6.73
C GLN A 151 25.27 2.70 6.63
N ARG A 152 24.39 2.27 7.55
CA ARG A 152 23.01 2.74 7.60
C ARG A 152 22.95 4.26 7.78
N GLU A 153 23.69 4.82 8.73
CA GLU A 153 23.67 6.27 8.96
C GLU A 153 24.22 7.06 7.76
N ASP A 154 25.26 6.58 7.08
CA ASP A 154 25.81 7.22 5.88
C ASP A 154 24.82 7.20 4.71
N ILE A 155 24.11 6.10 4.51
CA ILE A 155 23.06 5.98 3.49
C ILE A 155 21.91 6.94 3.81
N ARG A 156 21.43 6.93 5.06
CA ARG A 156 20.32 7.80 5.50
C ARG A 156 20.69 9.29 5.40
N ARG A 157 21.93 9.65 5.73
CA ARG A 157 22.46 11.01 5.54
C ARG A 157 22.47 11.40 4.06
N THR A 158 23.05 10.55 3.20
CA THR A 158 23.10 10.79 1.75
C THR A 158 21.69 10.95 1.15
N LEU A 159 20.73 10.15 1.60
CA LEU A 159 19.34 10.26 1.17
C LEU A 159 18.74 11.63 1.52
N ARG A 160 18.90 12.09 2.77
CA ARG A 160 18.42 13.41 3.22
C ARG A 160 19.09 14.58 2.49
N GLU A 161 20.34 14.44 2.07
CA GLU A 161 21.05 15.46 1.29
C GLU A 161 20.55 15.56 -0.16
N ARG A 162 20.09 14.44 -0.75
CA ARG A 162 19.74 14.35 -2.18
C ARG A 162 18.25 14.37 -2.47
N VAL A 163 17.42 14.07 -1.47
CA VAL A 163 15.97 14.09 -1.53
C VAL A 163 15.47 15.01 -0.43
N SER A 164 14.75 16.06 -0.83
CA SER A 164 14.07 16.93 0.13
C SER A 164 12.91 16.16 0.77
N LEU A 165 13.07 15.79 2.03
CA LEU A 165 12.09 15.07 2.81
C LEU A 165 11.34 16.03 3.75
N PRO A 166 10.01 15.92 3.87
CA PRO A 166 9.26 16.71 4.84
C PRO A 166 9.67 16.30 6.27
N HIS A 167 9.58 17.24 7.21
CA HIS A 167 9.75 16.92 8.62
C HIS A 167 8.41 16.44 9.20
N VAL A 168 8.42 15.27 9.85
CA VAL A 168 7.28 14.76 10.63
C VAL A 168 7.67 14.82 12.11
N GLU A 169 6.98 15.65 12.89
CA GLU A 169 7.31 15.89 14.29
C GLU A 169 6.96 14.69 15.19
N ASN A 170 5.75 14.14 15.04
CA ASN A 170 5.28 12.98 15.78
C ASN A 170 4.67 11.95 14.81
N PRO A 171 5.43 10.92 14.41
CA PRO A 171 4.97 9.90 13.47
C PRO A 171 3.66 9.21 13.87
N TYR A 172 3.47 8.89 15.15
CA TYR A 172 2.26 8.24 15.64
C TYR A 172 1.01 9.11 15.42
N ARG A 173 1.03 10.35 15.91
CA ARG A 173 -0.09 11.30 15.74
C ARG A 173 -0.33 11.67 14.28
N HIS A 174 0.75 11.72 13.49
CA HIS A 174 0.66 11.99 12.05
C HIS A 174 -0.13 10.91 11.31
N LEU A 175 0.14 9.63 11.62
CA LEU A 175 -0.62 8.52 11.03
C LEU A 175 -2.09 8.50 11.47
N GLU A 176 -2.40 8.87 12.71
CA GLU A 176 -3.79 9.04 13.16
C GLU A 176 -4.51 10.15 12.38
N LEU A 177 -3.83 11.29 12.18
CA LEU A 177 -4.35 12.40 11.39
C LEU A 177 -4.59 11.97 9.93
N LEU A 178 -3.64 11.26 9.33
CA LEU A 178 -3.72 10.75 7.96
C LEU A 178 -4.92 9.80 7.79
N ALA A 179 -5.09 8.87 8.72
CA ALA A 179 -6.23 7.95 8.72
C ALA A 179 -7.56 8.72 8.81
N ARG A 180 -7.66 9.72 9.69
CA ARG A 180 -8.87 10.55 9.82
C ARG A 180 -9.15 11.34 8.54
N GLN A 181 -8.14 12.01 7.97
CA GLN A 181 -8.27 12.76 6.72
C GLN A 181 -8.71 11.87 5.56
N ARG A 182 -8.24 10.61 5.53
CA ARG A 182 -8.74 9.62 4.58
C ARG A 182 -10.23 9.35 4.79
N GLN A 183 -10.64 9.05 6.03
CA GLN A 183 -12.03 8.74 6.36
C GLN A 183 -13.00 9.87 5.97
N GLU A 184 -12.60 11.13 6.12
CA GLU A 184 -13.39 12.29 5.69
C GLU A 184 -13.63 12.37 4.17
N ARG A 185 -12.81 11.67 3.37
CA ARG A 185 -12.88 11.65 1.91
C ARG A 185 -13.52 10.38 1.34
N ILE A 186 -13.72 9.36 2.16
CA ILE A 186 -14.31 8.10 1.73
C ILE A 186 -15.79 8.31 1.44
N ALA A 187 -16.21 7.95 0.23
CA ALA A 187 -17.60 7.98 -0.18
C ALA A 187 -18.24 6.57 -0.19
N ALA A 188 -17.43 5.50 -0.27
CA ALA A 188 -17.87 4.13 0.02
C ALA A 188 -16.81 3.39 0.85
N GLY A 189 -17.22 2.85 2.00
CA GLY A 189 -16.34 2.04 2.85
C GLY A 189 -16.00 0.70 2.20
N THR A 190 -14.83 0.17 2.53
CA THR A 190 -14.36 -1.17 2.12
C THR A 190 -13.80 -1.90 3.33
N GLN A 191 -13.79 -3.23 3.29
CA GLN A 191 -13.39 -4.09 4.41
C GLN A 191 -11.89 -3.96 4.74
N ASP A 192 -11.08 -3.61 3.74
CA ASP A 192 -9.66 -3.30 3.89
C ASP A 192 -9.40 -1.92 4.51
N LEU A 193 -10.45 -1.16 4.84
CA LEU A 193 -10.41 0.17 5.47
C LEU A 193 -9.81 1.30 4.60
N LEU A 194 -9.39 1.03 3.36
CA LEU A 194 -8.88 2.06 2.46
C LEU A 194 -9.99 2.96 1.93
N GLY A 195 -11.18 2.39 1.71
CA GLY A 195 -12.37 3.03 1.16
C GLY A 195 -12.19 3.60 -0.26
N VAL A 196 -13.29 3.77 -0.98
CA VAL A 196 -13.29 4.44 -2.28
C VAL A 196 -13.56 5.92 -2.07
N VAL A 197 -12.65 6.76 -2.57
CA VAL A 197 -12.86 8.21 -2.61
C VAL A 197 -13.66 8.58 -3.86
N SER A 198 -14.60 9.51 -3.70
CA SER A 198 -15.31 10.10 -4.84
C SER A 198 -14.75 11.49 -5.14
N SER A 199 -14.88 11.90 -6.40
CA SER A 199 -14.79 13.33 -6.71
C SER A 199 -16.01 14.04 -6.12
N LEU A 200 -15.83 15.24 -5.57
CA LEU A 200 -16.91 16.04 -4.96
C LEU A 200 -18.08 16.38 -5.92
N ALA A 201 -18.01 15.98 -7.19
CA ALA A 201 -18.94 16.35 -8.24
C ALA A 201 -20.00 15.27 -8.55
N GLU A 202 -19.88 14.06 -8.00
CA GLU A 202 -20.82 12.96 -8.25
C GLU A 202 -21.68 12.71 -7.01
N ASP A 203 -22.96 13.05 -7.09
CA ASP A 203 -24.02 12.65 -6.14
C ASP A 203 -24.30 11.12 -6.22
N GLU A 204 -23.28 10.29 -6.49
CA GLU A 204 -23.43 8.84 -6.50
C GLU A 204 -23.65 8.35 -5.06
N VAL A 205 -24.84 7.81 -4.82
CA VAL A 205 -25.17 7.18 -3.54
C VAL A 205 -24.61 5.76 -3.54
N HIS A 206 -23.71 5.47 -2.61
CA HIS A 206 -23.22 4.11 -2.42
C HIS A 206 -24.38 3.15 -2.05
N VAL A 207 -24.45 2.03 -2.77
CA VAL A 207 -25.36 0.91 -2.47
C VAL A 207 -24.49 -0.26 -2.03
N PRO A 208 -24.50 -0.68 -0.76
CA PRO A 208 -23.59 -1.71 -0.28
C PRO A 208 -23.98 -3.11 -0.79
N TYR A 209 -22.95 -3.93 -1.04
CA TYR A 209 -23.07 -5.38 -1.21
C TYR A 209 -22.03 -6.03 -0.30
N TYR A 210 -22.48 -6.86 0.63
CA TYR A 210 -21.61 -7.42 1.65
C TYR A 210 -20.98 -8.73 1.20
N VAL A 211 -19.67 -8.83 1.37
CA VAL A 211 -18.88 -10.02 1.08
C VAL A 211 -18.45 -10.65 2.41
N HIS A 212 -18.61 -11.95 2.55
CA HIS A 212 -18.17 -12.69 3.72
C HIS A 212 -17.25 -13.83 3.30
N LYS A 213 -16.05 -13.92 3.89
CA LYS A 213 -15.06 -14.97 3.60
C LYS A 213 -15.59 -16.40 3.70
N ASP A 214 -16.55 -16.62 4.61
CA ASP A 214 -17.08 -17.95 4.93
C ASP A 214 -18.37 -18.27 4.15
N GLU A 215 -18.80 -17.37 3.26
CA GLU A 215 -20.03 -17.52 2.49
C GLU A 215 -19.74 -17.64 0.99
N ARG A 216 -20.50 -18.49 0.32
CA ARG A 216 -20.47 -18.55 -1.15
C ARG A 216 -21.25 -17.38 -1.71
N LEU A 217 -20.62 -16.63 -2.60
CA LEU A 217 -21.30 -15.57 -3.34
C LEU A 217 -22.36 -16.17 -4.28
N ASP A 218 -23.56 -15.60 -4.28
CA ASP A 218 -24.53 -15.86 -5.35
C ASP A 218 -24.05 -15.14 -6.61
N ILE A 219 -23.61 -15.93 -7.58
CA ILE A 219 -23.02 -15.43 -8.82
C ILE A 219 -24.04 -14.69 -9.69
N GLU A 220 -25.31 -15.11 -9.68
CA GLU A 220 -26.33 -14.46 -10.49
C GLU A 220 -26.74 -13.13 -9.84
N GLU A 221 -26.89 -13.10 -8.51
CA GLU A 221 -27.11 -11.85 -7.77
C GLU A 221 -25.94 -10.86 -7.99
N LEU A 222 -24.71 -11.36 -7.89
CA LEU A 222 -23.50 -10.56 -8.10
C LEU A 222 -23.45 -9.94 -9.50
N LYS A 223 -23.79 -10.71 -10.56
CA LYS A 223 -23.87 -10.19 -11.93
C LYS A 223 -24.91 -9.08 -12.05
N VAL A 224 -26.11 -9.28 -11.47
CA VAL A 224 -27.18 -8.27 -11.47
C VAL A 224 -26.72 -6.99 -10.78
N TYR A 225 -26.06 -7.13 -9.63
CA TYR A 225 -25.49 -6.00 -8.90
C TYR A 225 -24.41 -5.29 -9.71
N MET A 226 -23.43 -6.00 -10.27
CA MET A 226 -22.33 -5.40 -11.05
C MET A 226 -22.80 -4.66 -12.31
N VAL A 227 -23.95 -5.00 -12.87
CA VAL A 227 -24.56 -4.27 -13.98
C VAL A 227 -25.22 -2.96 -13.50
N SER A 228 -25.96 -3.01 -12.40
CA SER A 228 -26.88 -1.93 -11.99
C SER A 228 -26.32 -0.96 -10.95
N ALA A 229 -25.32 -1.37 -10.17
CA ALA A 229 -24.78 -0.57 -9.08
C ALA A 229 -24.05 0.70 -9.58
N PRO A 230 -24.00 1.78 -8.77
CA PRO A 230 -23.18 2.97 -9.07
C PRO A 230 -21.68 2.63 -9.15
N ALA A 231 -20.91 3.43 -9.86
CA ALA A 231 -19.49 3.17 -10.09
C ALA A 231 -18.70 3.04 -8.79
N ILE A 232 -18.99 3.91 -7.82
CA ILE A 232 -18.35 3.86 -6.49
C ILE A 232 -18.62 2.54 -5.76
N SER A 233 -19.82 1.99 -5.93
CA SER A 233 -20.27 0.76 -5.26
C SER A 233 -19.63 -0.48 -5.88
N LYS A 234 -19.43 -0.47 -7.20
CA LYS A 234 -18.66 -1.51 -7.90
C LYS A 234 -17.21 -1.51 -7.46
N LYS A 235 -16.56 -0.34 -7.39
CA LYS A 235 -15.18 -0.18 -6.91
C LYS A 235 -15.00 -0.72 -5.48
N ALA A 236 -15.93 -0.40 -4.59
CA ALA A 236 -15.90 -0.88 -3.21
C ALA A 236 -16.00 -2.41 -3.16
N LEU A 237 -16.99 -2.97 -3.86
CA LEU A 237 -17.19 -4.41 -3.93
C LEU A 237 -15.99 -5.15 -4.54
N ILE A 238 -15.32 -4.59 -5.54
CA ILE A 238 -14.12 -5.19 -6.14
C ILE A 238 -13.00 -5.35 -5.10
N ARG A 239 -12.75 -4.35 -4.25
CA ARG A 239 -11.77 -4.48 -3.15
C ARG A 239 -12.19 -5.52 -2.13
N ASP A 240 -13.45 -5.51 -1.73
CA ASP A 240 -13.97 -6.49 -0.75
C ASP A 240 -13.87 -7.93 -1.29
N ILE A 241 -14.14 -8.13 -2.59
CA ILE A 241 -13.92 -9.41 -3.26
C ILE A 241 -12.44 -9.81 -3.22
N GLN A 242 -11.51 -8.91 -3.57
CA GLN A 242 -10.07 -9.21 -3.54
C GLN A 242 -9.53 -9.53 -2.14
N MET A 243 -10.11 -8.90 -1.10
CA MET A 243 -9.73 -9.18 0.28
C MET A 243 -10.13 -10.60 0.71
N ASN A 244 -11.26 -11.10 0.23
CA ASN A 244 -11.85 -12.36 0.70
C ASN A 244 -11.59 -13.56 -0.22
N PHE A 245 -11.29 -13.36 -1.51
CA PHE A 245 -11.16 -14.43 -2.49
C PHE A 245 -9.85 -14.38 -3.27
N ILE A 246 -9.26 -15.56 -3.50
CA ILE A 246 -8.18 -15.74 -4.46
C ILE A 246 -8.81 -15.82 -5.85
N LEU A 247 -8.88 -14.69 -6.56
CA LEU A 247 -9.61 -14.62 -7.83
C LEU A 247 -9.13 -15.60 -8.89
N ARG A 248 -7.86 -16.00 -8.87
CA ARG A 248 -7.33 -17.00 -9.82
C ARG A 248 -7.92 -18.39 -9.64
N ASP A 249 -8.37 -18.73 -8.44
CA ASP A 249 -9.01 -20.02 -8.17
C ASP A 249 -10.51 -19.99 -8.50
N GLU A 250 -11.06 -18.80 -8.77
CA GLU A 250 -12.48 -18.53 -8.99
C GLU A 250 -12.71 -17.94 -10.39
N ASP A 251 -12.54 -18.77 -11.42
CA ASP A 251 -12.61 -18.40 -12.85
C ASP A 251 -13.80 -17.50 -13.22
N GLU A 252 -14.99 -17.79 -12.66
CA GLU A 252 -16.20 -17.01 -12.94
C GLU A 252 -16.20 -15.67 -12.22
N LEU A 253 -15.80 -15.64 -10.94
CA LEU A 253 -15.68 -14.43 -10.15
C LEU A 253 -14.64 -13.46 -10.74
N CYS A 254 -13.49 -13.99 -11.17
CA CYS A 254 -12.45 -13.23 -11.85
C CYS A 254 -12.97 -12.56 -13.13
N LYS A 255 -13.74 -13.29 -13.95
CA LYS A 255 -14.36 -12.73 -15.17
C LYS A 255 -15.34 -11.61 -14.84
N ILE A 256 -16.16 -11.76 -13.79
CA ILE A 256 -17.10 -10.73 -13.35
C ILE A 256 -16.34 -9.46 -12.92
N VAL A 257 -15.29 -9.61 -12.10
CA VAL A 257 -14.44 -8.48 -11.66
C VAL A 257 -13.78 -7.79 -12.84
N ILE A 258 -13.17 -8.54 -13.78
CA ILE A 258 -12.55 -7.98 -14.98
C ILE A 258 -13.56 -7.23 -15.84
N GLN A 259 -14.76 -7.78 -16.04
CA GLN A 259 -15.82 -7.12 -16.80
C GLN A 259 -16.29 -5.83 -16.12
N ALA A 260 -16.46 -5.84 -14.80
CA ALA A 260 -16.82 -4.66 -14.02
C ALA A 260 -15.75 -3.56 -14.16
N LEU A 261 -14.47 -3.88 -13.95
CA LEU A 261 -13.35 -2.95 -14.12
C LEU A 261 -13.28 -2.40 -15.56
N THR A 262 -13.48 -3.26 -16.56
CA THR A 262 -13.50 -2.84 -17.97
C THR A 262 -14.65 -1.88 -18.25
N SER A 263 -15.83 -2.09 -17.67
CA SER A 263 -16.99 -1.20 -17.82
C SER A 263 -16.78 0.18 -17.18
N LEU A 264 -15.82 0.28 -16.25
CA LEU A 264 -15.42 1.51 -15.57
C LEU A 264 -14.19 2.17 -16.22
N ASP A 265 -13.71 1.66 -17.36
CA ASP A 265 -12.49 2.11 -18.06
C ASP A 265 -11.20 2.02 -17.22
N LEU A 266 -11.16 1.08 -16.26
CA LEU A 266 -10.04 0.87 -15.34
C LEU A 266 -9.03 -0.15 -15.90
N ILE A 267 -8.41 0.22 -17.04
CA ILE A 267 -7.60 -0.70 -17.85
C ILE A 267 -6.33 -1.18 -17.13
N ASP A 268 -5.73 -0.35 -16.28
CA ASP A 268 -4.52 -0.76 -15.55
C ASP A 268 -4.86 -1.73 -14.41
N GLU A 269 -5.97 -1.52 -13.71
CA GLU A 269 -6.51 -2.43 -12.69
C GLU A 269 -6.89 -3.77 -13.31
N VAL A 270 -7.51 -3.78 -14.50
CA VAL A 270 -7.78 -5.01 -15.27
C VAL A 270 -6.51 -5.82 -15.50
N LYS A 271 -5.42 -5.16 -15.93
CA LYS A 271 -4.14 -5.84 -16.15
C LYS A 271 -3.57 -6.38 -14.84
N ARG A 272 -3.63 -5.62 -13.74
CA ARG A 272 -3.12 -6.09 -12.44
C ARG A 272 -3.90 -7.31 -11.92
N ILE A 273 -5.20 -7.40 -12.18
CA ILE A 273 -6.00 -8.60 -11.86
C ILE A 273 -5.63 -9.76 -12.78
N ALA A 274 -5.53 -9.53 -14.09
CA ALA A 274 -5.27 -10.59 -15.07
C ALA A 274 -3.85 -11.15 -14.99
N GLU A 275 -2.86 -10.29 -14.70
CA GLU A 275 -1.43 -10.64 -14.62
C GLU A 275 -0.98 -11.02 -13.20
N GLY A 276 -1.78 -10.73 -12.18
CA GLY A 276 -1.36 -10.75 -10.78
C GLY A 276 -1.08 -12.13 -10.21
N GLU A 277 0.20 -12.49 -10.07
CA GLU A 277 0.72 -13.72 -9.43
C GLU A 277 0.59 -13.70 -7.92
#